data_AF-A0A1H6TCY6-F1
#
_entry.id   AF-A0A1H6TCY6-F1
#
_cell.length_a   1.000
_cell.length_b   1.000
_cell.length_c   1.000
_cell.angle_alpha   90.00
_cell.angle_beta   90.00
_cell.angle_gamma   90.00
#
_symmetry.space_group_name_H-M   'P 1'
#
loop_
_entity.id
_entity.type
_entity.pdbx_description
1 polymer ?
#
loop_
_entity_poly.entity_id
_entity_poly.type
_entity_poly.pdbx_seq_one_letter_code
_entity_poly.pdbx_strand_id
1 'polypeptide(L)'
;MLSTIAYLQNQGAVTSPVSKMSRNETGFYQGISKISEYLFHLGNECRRGQFEVAQNTFLDMQQHWQRLDVLINSMPDSSIQKNYWPSDSLQILEKHLNEIYLCEDQEKYPFEILKEINRISSKVEHIQDLKICRRTF
;
A
#
# COMPACT_ATOMS: atom_id res chain seq x y z
N MET A 1 -27.23 -45.51 47.92
CA MET A 1 -25.85 -45.46 47.38
C MET A 1 -26.00 -45.10 45.89
N LEU A 2 -26.01 -43.81 45.52
CA LEU A 2 -24.85 -43.03 45.02
C LEU A 2 -24.00 -43.88 44.05
N SER A 3 -23.85 -43.57 42.76
CA SER A 3 -23.37 -42.27 42.26
C SER A 3 -23.68 -42.04 40.77
N THR A 4 -24.23 -40.86 40.48
CA THR A 4 -24.18 -40.16 39.18
C THR A 4 -22.73 -39.82 38.83
N ILE A 5 -22.28 -40.14 37.61
CA ILE A 5 -21.03 -39.58 37.05
C ILE A 5 -21.38 -38.79 35.80
N ALA A 6 -21.27 -37.47 35.94
CA ALA A 6 -21.11 -36.53 34.84
C ALA A 6 -19.62 -36.41 34.52
N TYR A 7 -19.23 -36.43 33.24
CA TYR A 7 -17.98 -35.84 32.74
C TYR A 7 -18.16 -35.63 31.22
N LEU A 8 -18.62 -34.44 30.83
CA LEU A 8 -17.81 -33.32 30.32
C LEU A 8 -17.43 -33.44 28.84
N GLN A 9 -18.18 -32.65 28.06
CA GLN A 9 -17.84 -31.95 26.83
C GLN A 9 -16.38 -32.08 26.36
N ASN A 10 -16.18 -32.79 25.24
CA ASN A 10 -15.04 -32.58 24.37
C ASN A 10 -15.56 -31.90 23.09
N GLN A 11 -15.93 -30.62 23.21
CA GLN A 11 -15.98 -29.76 22.04
C GLN A 11 -14.53 -29.43 21.69
N GLY A 12 -14.00 -30.17 20.72
CA GLY A 12 -12.73 -29.82 20.10
C GLY A 12 -12.84 -28.40 19.55
N ALA A 13 -12.24 -27.45 20.26
CA ALA A 13 -12.01 -26.12 19.75
C ALA A 13 -11.08 -26.27 18.54
N VAL A 14 -11.67 -26.20 17.34
CA VAL A 14 -10.92 -25.94 16.12
C VAL A 14 -10.48 -24.48 16.22
N THR A 15 -9.42 -24.23 16.96
CA THR A 15 -8.68 -22.97 16.83
C THR A 15 -7.93 -23.08 15.51
N SER A 16 -8.52 -22.57 14.43
CA SER A 16 -7.75 -22.23 13.24
C SER A 16 -6.53 -21.43 13.70
N PRO A 17 -5.31 -21.83 13.32
CA PRO A 17 -4.15 -21.03 13.65
C PRO A 17 -4.26 -19.74 12.85
N VAL A 18 -4.64 -18.64 13.52
CA VAL A 18 -4.49 -17.29 12.97
C VAL A 18 -3.01 -17.16 12.59
N SER A 19 -2.72 -17.21 11.30
CA SER A 19 -1.36 -17.13 10.79
C SER A 19 -0.81 -15.76 11.15
N LYS A 20 0.12 -15.71 12.12
CA LYS A 20 0.77 -14.46 12.53
C LYS A 20 1.58 -13.96 11.34
N MET A 21 1.28 -12.75 10.87
CA MET A 21 2.05 -12.09 9.82
C MET A 21 3.53 -12.02 10.22
N SER A 22 4.40 -12.32 9.28
CA SER A 22 5.84 -12.17 9.45
C SER A 22 6.22 -10.69 9.64
N ARG A 23 7.44 -10.46 10.17
CA ARG A 23 7.98 -9.10 10.33
C ARG A 23 8.06 -8.35 8.99
N ASN A 24 8.42 -9.05 7.92
CA ASN A 24 8.54 -8.45 6.58
C ASN A 24 7.17 -8.08 6.03
N GLU A 25 6.16 -8.94 6.18
CA GLU A 25 4.77 -8.62 5.80
C GLU A 25 4.25 -7.41 6.59
N THR A 26 4.48 -7.37 7.91
CA THR A 26 4.08 -6.24 8.74
C THR A 26 4.73 -4.93 8.24
N GLY A 27 6.03 -4.95 7.98
CA GLY A 27 6.77 -3.80 7.46
C GLY A 27 6.30 -3.36 6.08
N PHE A 28 5.98 -4.30 5.20
CA PHE A 28 5.42 -4.01 3.88
C PHE A 28 4.07 -3.32 3.97
N TYR A 29 3.12 -3.84 4.75
CA TYR A 29 1.82 -3.19 4.87
C TYR A 29 1.89 -1.84 5.59
N GLN A 30 2.83 -1.64 6.51
CA GLN A 30 3.10 -0.32 7.07
C GLN A 30 3.62 0.64 6.00
N GLY A 31 4.53 0.18 5.13
CA GLY A 31 5.03 1.02 4.04
C GLY A 31 3.97 1.31 2.99
N ILE A 32 3.09 0.35 2.66
CA ILE A 32 1.92 0.59 1.79
C ILE A 32 0.98 1.66 2.39
N SER A 33 0.76 1.67 3.71
CA SER A 33 0.03 2.76 4.37
C SER A 33 0.75 4.10 4.21
N LYS A 34 2.07 4.12 4.35
CA LYS A 34 2.87 5.33 4.14
C LYS A 34 2.82 5.85 2.70
N ILE A 35 2.78 4.95 1.70
CA ILE A 35 2.55 5.32 0.30
C ILE A 35 1.19 6.04 0.13
N SER A 36 0.14 5.55 0.78
CA SER A 36 -1.18 6.21 0.75
C SER A 36 -1.12 7.63 1.31
N GLU A 37 -0.38 7.85 2.39
CA GLU A 37 -0.13 9.19 2.95
C GLU A 37 0.60 10.10 1.96
N TYR A 38 1.67 9.60 1.31
CA TYR A 38 2.39 10.35 0.29
C TYR A 38 1.51 10.76 -0.89
N LEU A 39 0.67 9.86 -1.39
CA LEU A 39 -0.27 10.15 -2.49
C LEU A 39 -1.28 11.22 -2.10
N PHE A 40 -1.78 11.19 -0.86
CA PHE A 40 -2.67 12.22 -0.33
C PHE A 40 -1.98 13.59 -0.27
N HIS A 41 -0.75 13.65 0.26
CA HIS A 41 0.03 14.88 0.32
C HIS A 41 0.35 15.43 -1.07
N LEU A 42 0.83 14.57 -1.97
CA LEU A 42 1.16 14.91 -3.34
C LEU A 42 -0.06 15.51 -4.07
N GLY A 43 -1.23 14.90 -3.92
CA GLY A 43 -2.47 15.42 -4.51
C GLY A 43 -2.87 16.79 -3.97
N ASN A 44 -2.68 17.04 -2.68
CA ASN A 44 -2.97 18.35 -2.08
C ASN A 44 -1.97 19.43 -2.52
N GLU A 45 -0.69 19.09 -2.61
CA GLU A 45 0.36 20.00 -3.08
C GLU A 45 0.12 20.40 -4.54
N CYS A 46 -0.22 19.43 -5.41
CA CYS A 46 -0.56 19.70 -6.81
C CYS A 46 -1.79 20.60 -6.95
N ARG A 47 -2.85 20.39 -6.15
CA ARG A 47 -4.06 21.26 -6.15
C ARG A 47 -3.76 22.69 -5.70
N ARG A 48 -2.73 22.87 -4.86
CA ARG A 48 -2.30 24.17 -4.34
C ARG A 48 -1.28 24.87 -5.23
N GLY A 49 -0.88 24.24 -6.34
CA GLY A 49 0.21 24.74 -7.20
C GLY A 49 1.60 24.69 -6.53
N GLN A 50 1.76 23.90 -5.47
CA GLN A 50 3.02 23.77 -4.72
C GLN A 50 3.92 22.72 -5.37
N PHE A 51 4.29 22.92 -6.63
CA PHE A 51 4.91 21.88 -7.46
C PHE A 51 6.32 21.47 -7.01
N GLU A 52 7.10 22.39 -6.43
CA GLU A 52 8.40 22.05 -5.84
C GLU A 52 8.24 21.13 -4.62
N VAL A 53 7.23 21.39 -3.78
CA VAL A 53 6.91 20.52 -2.65
C VAL A 53 6.41 19.17 -3.14
N ALA A 54 5.53 19.17 -4.16
CA ALA A 54 5.05 17.95 -4.80
C ALA A 54 6.20 17.09 -5.35
N GLN A 55 7.20 17.70 -5.97
CA GLN A 55 8.39 16.99 -6.46
C GLN A 55 9.15 16.30 -5.31
N ASN A 56 9.38 17.02 -4.21
CA ASN A 56 10.06 16.46 -3.04
C ASN A 56 9.27 15.31 -2.41
N THR A 57 7.96 15.48 -2.27
CA THR A 57 7.04 14.43 -1.80
C THR A 57 7.07 13.20 -2.71
N PHE A 58 7.14 13.40 -4.03
CA PHE A 58 7.26 12.31 -4.99
C PHE A 58 8.58 11.55 -4.84
N LEU A 59 9.71 12.24 -4.69
CA LEU A 59 11.01 11.60 -4.50
C LEU A 59 11.06 10.77 -3.21
N ASP A 60 10.51 11.31 -2.12
CA ASP A 60 10.38 10.58 -0.85
C ASP A 60 9.50 9.33 -1.00
N MET A 61 8.37 9.47 -1.70
CA MET A 61 7.48 8.36 -2.01
C MET A 61 8.19 7.29 -2.85
N GLN A 62 8.90 7.69 -3.90
CA GLN A 62 9.63 6.80 -4.79
C GLN A 62 10.70 6.00 -4.04
N GLN A 63 11.49 6.67 -3.19
CA GLN A 63 12.48 6.00 -2.34
C GLN A 63 11.81 4.99 -1.40
N HIS A 64 10.66 5.34 -0.84
CA HIS A 64 9.92 4.42 0.02
C HIS A 64 9.40 3.21 -0.75
N TRP A 65 8.89 3.42 -1.96
CA TRP A 65 8.39 2.36 -2.83
C TRP A 65 9.50 1.39 -3.26
N GLN A 66 10.69 1.90 -3.59
CA GLN A 66 11.86 1.05 -3.88
C GLN A 66 12.24 0.16 -2.70
N ARG A 67 12.08 0.62 -1.46
CA ARG A 67 12.26 -0.24 -0.27
C ARG A 67 11.21 -1.35 -0.21
N LEU A 68 9.97 -1.07 -0.63
CA LEU A 68 8.91 -2.08 -0.73
C LEU A 68 9.22 -3.14 -1.80
N ASP A 69 9.82 -2.74 -2.93
CA ASP A 69 10.29 -3.67 -3.97
C ASP A 69 11.31 -4.68 -3.41
N VAL A 70 12.19 -4.24 -2.51
CA VAL A 70 13.14 -5.15 -1.84
C VAL A 70 12.42 -6.07 -0.85
N LEU A 71 11.48 -5.52 -0.07
CA LEU A 71 10.74 -6.29 0.92
C LEU A 71 9.88 -7.37 0.28
N ILE A 72 9.14 -7.06 -0.79
CA ILE A 72 8.26 -8.01 -1.46
C ILE A 72 9.03 -9.21 -2.03
N ASN A 73 10.23 -8.97 -2.57
CA ASN A 73 11.10 -10.03 -3.10
C ASN A 73 11.64 -10.97 -2.00
N SER A 74 11.69 -10.50 -0.76
CA SER A 74 12.09 -11.31 0.40
C SER A 74 10.94 -12.12 1.00
N MET A 75 9.71 -11.94 0.53
CA MET A 75 8.55 -12.65 1.07
C MET A 75 8.37 -14.01 0.39
N PRO A 76 7.99 -15.06 1.13
CA PRO A 76 7.64 -16.35 0.55
C PRO A 76 6.27 -16.34 -0.14
N ASP A 77 5.49 -15.26 0.02
CA ASP A 77 4.09 -15.23 -0.37
C ASP A 77 3.84 -14.78 -1.81
N SER A 78 3.54 -15.76 -2.66
CA SER A 78 3.27 -15.50 -4.07
C SER A 78 1.99 -14.67 -4.33
N SER A 79 1.03 -14.60 -3.41
CA SER A 79 -0.23 -13.90 -3.65
C SER A 79 -0.09 -12.39 -3.51
N ILE A 80 0.74 -11.91 -2.58
CA ILE A 80 1.05 -10.47 -2.46
C ILE A 80 1.94 -10.07 -3.64
N GLN A 81 2.96 -10.89 -3.96
CA GLN A 81 3.85 -10.65 -5.11
C GLN A 81 3.09 -10.55 -6.45
N LYS A 82 2.10 -11.42 -6.68
CA LYS A 82 1.29 -11.41 -7.91
C LYS A 82 0.47 -10.14 -8.09
N ASN A 83 0.04 -9.52 -7.00
CA ASN A 83 -0.79 -8.32 -7.01
C ASN A 83 0.01 -7.04 -6.75
N TYR A 84 1.32 -7.17 -6.50
CA TYR A 84 2.19 -6.06 -6.20
C TYR A 84 2.53 -5.26 -7.45
N TRP A 85 2.63 -3.94 -7.28
CA TRP A 85 2.97 -3.01 -8.36
C TRP A 85 4.36 -2.41 -8.11
N PRO A 86 5.38 -2.71 -8.94
CA PRO A 86 6.75 -2.21 -8.73
C PRO A 86 6.88 -0.69 -8.89
N SER A 87 7.92 -0.12 -8.26
CA SER A 87 8.18 1.33 -8.29
C SER A 87 8.39 1.91 -9.69
N ASP A 88 8.87 1.13 -10.67
CA ASP A 88 8.96 1.54 -12.08
C ASP A 88 7.62 2.00 -12.67
N SER A 89 6.52 1.63 -12.03
CA SER A 89 5.18 2.01 -12.45
C SER A 89 4.84 3.46 -12.15
N LEU A 90 5.70 4.16 -11.40
CA LEU A 90 5.59 5.58 -11.11
C LEU A 90 6.10 6.48 -12.26
N GLN A 91 6.69 5.91 -13.32
CA GLN A 91 7.30 6.68 -14.43
C GLN A 91 6.35 7.69 -15.08
N ILE A 92 5.05 7.38 -15.19
CA ILE A 92 4.07 8.30 -15.79
C ILE A 92 3.84 9.51 -14.86
N LEU A 93 3.75 9.27 -13.56
CA LEU A 93 3.59 10.33 -12.57
C LEU A 93 4.84 11.21 -12.50
N GLU A 94 6.02 10.59 -12.52
CA GLU A 94 7.31 11.30 -12.60
C GLU A 94 7.39 12.19 -13.83
N LYS A 95 7.00 11.66 -14.99
CA LYS A 95 6.97 12.42 -16.24
C LYS A 95 6.09 13.65 -16.11
N HIS A 96 4.86 13.51 -15.62
CA HIS A 96 3.94 14.65 -15.49
C HIS A 96 4.45 15.70 -14.49
N LEU A 97 5.04 15.28 -13.37
CA LEU A 97 5.62 16.19 -12.38
C LEU A 97 6.81 16.97 -12.95
N ASN A 98 7.70 16.29 -13.68
CA ASN A 98 8.83 16.93 -14.35
C ASN A 98 8.37 17.89 -15.46
N GLU A 99 7.32 17.53 -16.21
CA GLU A 99 6.76 18.41 -17.25
C GLU A 99 6.16 19.68 -16.66
N ILE A 100 5.47 19.62 -15.52
CA ILE A 100 5.04 20.83 -14.79
C ILE A 100 6.22 21.70 -14.37
N TYR A 101 7.25 21.07 -13.84
CA TYR A 101 8.41 21.79 -13.34
C TYR A 101 9.16 22.52 -14.47
N LEU A 102 9.11 21.99 -15.69
CA LEU A 102 9.83 22.50 -16.86
C LEU A 102 9.00 23.41 -17.79
N CYS A 103 7.66 23.36 -17.73
CA CYS A 103 6.78 24.12 -18.62
C CYS A 103 6.10 25.32 -17.94
N GLU A 104 5.91 26.41 -18.70
CA GLU A 104 5.10 27.57 -18.28
C GLU A 104 3.58 27.29 -18.33
N ASP A 105 3.15 26.26 -19.07
CA ASP A 105 1.73 25.90 -19.25
C ASP A 105 1.22 25.02 -18.09
N GLN A 106 1.08 25.63 -16.92
CA GLN A 106 0.70 24.97 -15.67
C GLN A 106 -0.79 24.59 -15.58
N GLU A 107 -1.61 24.92 -16.58
CA GLU A 107 -3.07 24.70 -16.52
C GLU A 107 -3.47 23.25 -16.84
N LYS A 108 -2.75 22.59 -17.75
CA LYS A 108 -3.12 21.25 -18.24
C LYS A 108 -2.69 20.11 -17.33
N TYR A 109 -1.53 20.24 -16.73
CA TYR A 109 -0.87 19.14 -16.05
C TYR A 109 -1.39 18.77 -14.64
N PRO A 110 -1.94 19.69 -13.82
CA PRO A 110 -2.52 19.32 -12.54
C PRO A 110 -3.60 18.25 -12.68
N PHE A 111 -4.38 18.29 -13.76
CA PHE A 111 -5.39 17.27 -14.06
C PHE A 111 -4.78 15.88 -14.32
N GLU A 112 -3.77 15.80 -15.19
CA GLU A 112 -3.12 14.51 -15.53
C GLU A 112 -2.35 13.92 -14.34
N ILE A 113 -1.75 14.77 -13.49
CA ILE A 113 -1.12 14.33 -12.24
C ILE A 113 -2.17 13.75 -11.29
N LEU A 114 -3.27 14.48 -11.05
CA LEU A 114 -4.33 14.00 -10.14
C LEU A 114 -4.97 12.70 -10.64
N LYS A 115 -5.12 12.54 -11.96
CA LYS A 115 -5.61 11.31 -12.58
C LYS A 115 -4.68 10.13 -12.27
N GLU A 116 -3.37 10.32 -12.40
CA GLU A 116 -2.43 9.25 -12.07
C GLU A 116 -2.32 8.97 -10.57
N ILE A 117 -2.37 10.00 -9.73
CA ILE A 117 -2.45 9.82 -8.26
C ILE A 117 -3.65 8.95 -7.89
N ASN A 118 -4.82 9.20 -8.49
CA ASN A 118 -6.01 8.39 -8.23
C ASN A 118 -5.84 6.94 -8.70
N ARG A 119 -5.28 6.73 -9.90
CA ARG A 119 -5.01 5.39 -10.43
C ARG A 119 -4.08 4.60 -9.50
N ILE A 120 -3.03 5.24 -9.00
CA ILE A 120 -2.08 4.63 -8.06
C ILE A 120 -2.75 4.37 -6.72
N SER A 121 -3.55 5.31 -6.21
CA SER A 121 -4.28 5.19 -4.94
C SER A 121 -5.21 3.98 -4.95
N SER A 122 -6.01 3.77 -6.00
CA SER A 122 -6.89 2.60 -6.12
C SER A 122 -6.14 1.27 -6.07
N LYS A 123 -4.88 1.25 -6.52
CA LYS A 123 -4.05 0.03 -6.48
C LYS A 123 -3.44 -0.18 -5.09
N VAL A 124 -3.04 0.89 -4.42
CA VAL A 124 -2.60 0.86 -3.02
C VAL A 124 -3.73 0.37 -2.11
N GLU A 125 -4.95 0.87 -2.30
CA GLU A 125 -6.16 0.42 -1.60
C GLU A 125 -6.42 -1.08 -1.82
N HIS A 126 -6.34 -1.55 -3.07
CA HIS A 126 -6.50 -2.98 -3.36
C HIS A 126 -5.49 -3.87 -2.59
N ILE A 127 -4.23 -3.43 -2.49
CA ILE A 127 -3.20 -4.15 -1.71
C ILE A 127 -3.55 -4.12 -0.20
N GLN A 128 -4.06 -3.00 0.31
CA GLN A 128 -4.51 -2.91 1.70
C GLN A 128 -5.70 -3.82 1.98
N ASP A 129 -6.64 -3.99 1.05
CA ASP A 129 -7.78 -4.90 1.20
C ASP A 129 -7.33 -6.37 1.31
N LEU A 130 -6.29 -6.77 0.57
CA LEU A 130 -5.69 -8.10 0.70
C LEU A 130 -5.19 -8.39 2.12
N LYS A 131 -4.75 -7.35 2.86
CA LYS A 131 -4.37 -7.47 4.27
C LYS A 131 -5.57 -7.82 5.15
N ILE A 132 -6.72 -7.20 4.89
CA ILE A 132 -7.93 -7.35 5.69
C ILE A 132 -8.50 -8.75 5.49
N CYS A 133 -8.56 -9.22 4.24
CA CYS A 133 -9.00 -10.59 3.92
C CYS A 133 -8.17 -11.65 4.65
N ARG A 134 -6.86 -11.44 4.87
CA ARG A 134 -6.00 -12.37 5.63
C ARG A 134 -6.27 -12.43 7.14
N ARG A 135 -6.88 -11.40 7.72
CA ARG A 135 -7.20 -11.39 9.16
C ARG A 135 -8.50 -12.11 9.49
N THR A 136 -9.32 -12.40 8.48
CA THR A 136 -10.65 -13.01 8.64
C THR A 136 -10.70 -14.52 8.37
N PHE A 137 -9.59 -15.16 7.98
CA PHE A 137 -9.49 -16.61 7.75
C PHE A 137 -8.51 -17.28 8.71
#